data_AF-A0A2V2DJD4-F1
#
_entry.id   AF-A0A2V2DJD4-F1
#
_cell.length_a   1.000
_cell.length_b   1.000
_cell.length_c   1.000
_cell.angle_alpha   90.00
_cell.angle_beta   90.00
_cell.angle_gamma   90.00
#
_symmetry.space_group_name_H-M   'P 1'
#
loop_
_entity.id
_entity.type
_entity.pdbx_description
1 polymer ?
#
loop_
_entity_poly.entity_id
_entity_poly.type
_entity_poly.pdbx_seq_one_letter_code
_entity_poly.pdbx_strand_id
1 'polypeptide(L)' 'MNHSIQAEGTFGIMKNDRWYKRIVRKGMESVRLEVFLVSIGQNLYKFHNKKMRIATAA' A
#
# COMPACT_ATOMS: atom_id res chain seq x y z
N MET A 1 13.65 12.27 4.65
CA MET A 1 12.99 11.19 3.88
C MET A 1 11.89 11.83 3.06
N ASN A 2 12.00 11.85 1.74
CA ASN A 2 11.04 12.58 0.90
C ASN A 2 9.71 11.82 0.89
N HIS A 3 8.69 12.35 1.56
CA HIS A 3 7.40 11.67 1.69
C HIS A 3 6.68 11.52 0.34
N SER A 4 6.90 12.46 -0.59
CA SER A 4 6.35 12.42 -1.95
C SER A 4 6.86 11.21 -2.73
N ILE A 5 8.17 10.95 -2.73
CA ILE A 5 8.74 9.81 -3.48
C ILE A 5 8.32 8.46 -2.91
N GLN A 6 8.07 8.39 -1.59
CA GLN A 6 7.55 7.18 -0.95
C GLN A 6 6.09 6.90 -1.32
N ALA A 7 5.29 7.96 -1.47
CA ALA A 7 3.91 7.84 -1.93
C ALA A 7 3.87 7.30 -3.36
N GLU A 8 4.66 7.89 -4.27
CA GLU A 8 4.77 7.43 -5.66
C GLU A 8 5.21 5.97 -5.77
N GLY A 9 6.25 5.57 -5.04
CA GLY A 9 6.70 4.19 -5.01
C GLY A 9 5.63 3.22 -4.49
N THR A 10 4.83 3.64 -3.50
CA THR A 10 3.74 2.81 -2.96
C THR A 10 2.59 2.66 -3.96
N PHE A 11 2.25 3.72 -4.70
CA PHE A 11 1.27 3.64 -5.80
C PHE A 11 1.76 2.77 -6.96
N GLY A 12 3.06 2.79 -7.28
CA GLY A 12 3.67 1.91 -8.27
C GLY A 12 3.52 0.43 -7.91
N ILE A 13 3.85 0.06 -6.67
CA ILE A 13 3.70 -1.32 -6.15
C ILE A 13 2.22 -1.73 -6.14
N MET A 14 1.32 -0.85 -5.70
CA MET A 14 -0.12 -1.15 -5.71
C MET A 14 -0.63 -1.49 -7.11
N LYS A 15 -0.25 -0.70 -8.12
CA LYS A 15 -0.72 -0.90 -9.50
C LYS A 15 -0.08 -2.11 -10.17
N ASN A 16 1.23 -2.29 -10.04
CA ASN A 16 1.98 -3.33 -10.75
C ASN A 16 1.96 -4.68 -10.01
N ASP A 17 2.40 -4.73 -8.76
CA ASP A 17 2.54 -6.00 -8.00
C ASP A 17 1.22 -6.54 -7.48
N ARG A 18 0.24 -5.66 -7.18
CA ARG A 18 -1.06 -6.07 -6.63
C ARG A 18 -2.23 -5.96 -7.60
N TRP A 19 -1.95 -5.65 -8.88
CA TRP A 19 -2.95 -5.47 -9.94
C TRP A 19 -4.12 -4.53 -9.56
N TYR A 20 -3.86 -3.54 -8.70
CA TYR A 20 -4.85 -2.54 -8.34
C TYR A 20 -4.99 -1.53 -9.49
N LYS A 21 -5.73 -1.92 -10.52
CA LYS A 21 -5.83 -1.18 -11.80
C LYS A 21 -6.72 0.05 -11.71
N ARG A 22 -7.85 -0.05 -11.00
CA ARG A 22 -8.82 1.04 -10.84
C ARG A 22 -9.62 0.87 -9.55
N ILE A 23 -10.12 1.98 -9.02
CA ILE A 23 -11.13 1.97 -7.97
C ILE A 23 -12.43 1.42 -8.54
N VAL A 24 -13.05 0.47 -7.83
CA VAL A 24 -14.26 -0.23 -8.28
C VAL A 24 -15.54 0.30 -7.63
N ARG A 25 -15.43 0.95 -6.48
CA ARG A 25 -16.59 1.49 -5.75
C ARG A 25 -17.14 2.78 -6.35
N LYS A 26 -18.46 2.96 -6.21
CA LYS A 26 -19.20 4.18 -6.58
C LYS A 26 -19.52 5.01 -5.32
N GLY A 27 -19.50 6.34 -5.47
CA GLY A 27 -19.74 7.28 -4.37
C GLY A 27 -18.46 7.66 -3.62
N MET A 28 -18.32 8.94 -3.27
CA MET A 28 -17.07 9.46 -2.67
C MET A 28 -16.68 8.77 -1.37
N GLU A 29 -17.66 8.44 -0.52
CA GLU A 29 -17.41 7.77 0.76
C GLU A 29 -16.87 6.35 0.56
N SER A 30 -17.50 5.58 -0.31
CA SER A 30 -17.06 4.24 -0.69
C SER A 30 -15.67 4.24 -1.35
N VAL A 31 -15.38 5.25 -2.17
CA VAL A 31 -14.06 5.44 -2.79
C VAL A 31 -13.01 5.75 -1.73
N ARG A 32 -13.28 6.65 -0.78
CA ARG A 32 -12.37 6.96 0.32
C ARG A 32 -12.09 5.71 1.15
N LEU A 33 -13.13 4.94 1.47
CA LEU A 33 -13.00 3.69 2.22
C LEU A 33 -12.09 2.68 1.51
N GLU A 34 -12.21 2.52 0.19
CA GLU A 34 -11.34 1.64 -0.60
C GLU A 34 -9.87 2.08 -0.52
N VAL A 35 -9.62 3.38 -0.71
CA VAL A 35 -8.26 3.94 -0.63
C VAL A 35 -7.67 3.77 0.76
N PHE A 36 -8.44 4.00 1.82
CA PHE A 36 -8.00 3.79 3.20
C PHE A 36 -7.66 2.33 3.50
N LEU A 37 -8.53 1.40 3.12
CA LEU A 37 -8.31 -0.04 3.34
C LEU A 37 -7.04 -0.53 2.65
N VAL A 38 -6.83 -0.13 1.39
CA VAL A 38 -5.64 -0.54 0.65
C VAL A 38 -4.37 0.09 1.24
N SER A 39 -4.45 1.34 1.70
CA SER A 39 -3.34 2.03 2.38
C SER A 39 -2.94 1.33 3.68
N ILE A 40 -3.92 0.93 4.51
CA ILE A 40 -3.68 0.16 5.74
C ILE A 40 -3.03 -1.19 5.41
N GLY A 41 -3.57 -1.91 4.42
CA GLY A 41 -3.01 -3.20 3.99
C GLY A 41 -1.58 -3.10 3.46
N GLN A 42 -1.21 -2.00 2.80
CA GLN A 42 0.16 -1.73 2.39
C GLN A 42 1.09 -1.47 3.58
N ASN A 43 0.61 -0.73 4.58
CA ASN A 43 1.40 -0.44 5.78
C ASN A 43 1.69 -1.73 6.59
N LEU A 44 0.66 -2.57 6.79
CA LEU A 44 0.80 -3.86 7.46
C LEU A 44 1.78 -4.79 6.73
N TYR A 45 1.72 -4.83 5.39
CA TYR A 45 2.63 -5.61 4.58
C TYR A 45 4.09 -5.14 4.71
N LYS A 46 4.34 -3.82 4.65
CA LYS A 46 5.68 -3.27 4.87
C LYS A 46 6.21 -3.60 6.26
N PHE A 47 5.37 -3.50 7.28
CA PHE A 47 5.74 -3.85 8.65
C PHE A 47 6.12 -5.33 8.78
N HIS A 48 5.30 -6.23 8.24
CA HIS A 48 5.57 -7.66 8.28
C HIS A 48 6.88 -8.01 7.56
N ASN A 49 7.09 -7.50 6.34
CA ASN A 49 8.31 -7.74 5.58
C ASN A 49 9.55 -7.18 6.29
N LYS A 50 9.43 -6.02 6.94
CA LYS A 50 10.52 -5.45 7.74
C LYS A 50 10.88 -6.38 8.90
N LYS A 51 9.88 -6.89 9.64
CA LYS A 51 10.11 -7.86 10.73
C LYS A 51 10.76 -9.15 10.24
N MET A 52 10.28 -9.71 9.13
CA MET A 52 10.84 -10.94 8.55
C MET A 52 12.30 -10.77 8.13
N ARG A 53 12.65 -9.65 7.48
CA ARG A 53 14.04 -9.36 7.08
C ARG A 53 14.98 -9.25 8.29
N ILE A 54 14.52 -8.61 9.37
CA ILE A 54 15.30 -8.51 10.60
C ILE A 54 15.50 -9.89 11.23
N ALA A 55 14.45 -10.71 11.28
CA ALA A 55 14.53 -12.06 11.83
C ALA A 55 15.42 -13.01 11.02
N THR A 56 15.52 -12.83 9.70
CA THR A 56 16.35 -13.66 8.81
C THR A 56 17.81 -13.22 8.78
N ALA A 57 18.10 -11.98 9.15
CA ALA A 57 19.45 -11.41 9.15
C ALA A 57 20.18 -11.57 10.50
N ALA A 58 19.50 -12.08 11.53
CA ALA A 58 20.04 -12.39 12.85
C ALA A 58 20.39 -13.88 12.94
#